data_AF-S8F0B6-F1
#
_entry.id   AF-S8F0B6-F1
#
_cell.length_a   1.000
_cell.length_b   1.000
_cell.length_c   1.000
_cell.angle_alpha   90.00
_cell.angle_beta   90.00
_cell.angle_gamma   90.00
#
_symmetry.space_group_name_H-M   'P 1'
#
loop_
_entity.id
_entity.type
_entity.pdbx_description
1 polymer ?
#
loop_
_entity_poly.entity_id
_entity_poly.type
_entity_poly.pdbx_seq_one_letter_code
_entity_poly.pdbx_strand_id
1 'polypeptide(L)'
;MVMRVKGHNGYAPCRMCKITGVRVPNQPRSPYYVPLDRSRHPDSMPERYDPEDLPLRTHEEMLRHGREVQEASTQAEEDRLSRLYGVKGVPILSHLHSLTFPLSFPYDFMHLIWENTIKNLVLHWTGEFKGLGEGEEEYELSPDVWKAIGQATAAAGKTIPAAFGSAPPNPEKDKSACTADSWSLWTLYIGPVLLARRFKNRKYYDHFVILVNLLNLCLQFEMSDLDIEEVRAGFVGWVQTYEKCVLDGLDDNPDF
;
A
#
# COMPACT_ATOMS: atom_id res chain seq x y z
N MET A 1 7.66 20.52 2.28
CA MET A 1 6.78 19.55 1.59
C MET A 1 5.61 20.30 0.99
N VAL A 2 5.40 20.18 -0.33
CA VAL A 2 4.45 21.00 -1.13
C VAL A 2 3.01 20.92 -0.61
N MET A 3 2.54 19.73 -0.27
CA MET A 3 1.17 19.46 0.19
C MET A 3 0.92 19.72 1.67
N ARG A 4 1.97 20.01 2.46
CA ARG A 4 1.89 20.16 3.92
C ARG A 4 1.13 19.01 4.61
N VAL A 5 1.31 17.76 4.18
CA VAL A 5 0.72 16.58 4.85
C VAL A 5 1.67 15.98 5.89
N LYS A 6 1.13 15.27 6.88
CA LYS A 6 1.92 14.60 7.93
C LYS A 6 2.33 13.17 7.55
N GLY A 7 1.55 12.51 6.69
CA GLY A 7 1.82 11.13 6.23
C GLY A 7 1.68 10.11 7.35
N HIS A 8 2.53 9.08 7.38
CA HIS A 8 2.48 7.95 8.32
C HIS A 8 2.55 8.34 9.82
N ASN A 9 2.99 9.55 10.14
CA ASN A 9 3.04 10.06 11.51
C ASN A 9 1.74 10.74 11.97
N GLY A 10 0.74 10.84 11.10
CA GLY A 10 -0.59 11.35 11.43
C GLY A 10 -1.52 10.24 11.95
N TYR A 11 -2.49 10.63 12.77
CA TYR A 11 -3.63 9.78 13.13
C TYR A 11 -4.54 9.53 11.92
N ALA A 12 -4.68 10.52 11.03
CA ALA A 12 -5.29 10.36 9.71
C ALA A 12 -4.20 10.43 8.61
N PRO A 13 -3.45 9.34 8.36
CA PRO A 13 -2.23 9.38 7.56
C PRO A 13 -2.48 9.50 6.06
N CYS A 14 -3.68 9.16 5.58
CA CYS A 14 -4.04 9.28 4.18
C CYS A 14 -4.14 10.76 3.77
N ARG A 15 -3.57 11.07 2.61
CA ARG A 15 -3.62 12.43 2.03
C ARG A 15 -4.89 12.71 1.25
N MET A 16 -5.59 11.68 0.76
CA MET A 16 -6.82 11.82 -0.04
C MET A 16 -8.09 11.73 0.81
N CYS A 17 -8.09 10.88 1.83
CA CYS A 17 -9.23 10.67 2.71
C CYS A 17 -8.85 10.84 4.18
N LYS A 18 -9.86 10.79 5.05
CA LYS A 18 -9.77 11.01 6.50
C LYS A 18 -9.80 9.70 7.29
N ILE A 19 -9.47 8.57 6.65
CA ILE A 19 -9.34 7.31 7.37
C ILE A 19 -8.35 7.50 8.52
N THR A 20 -8.78 7.10 9.71
CA THR A 20 -7.98 7.14 10.93
C THR A 20 -7.13 5.88 11.01
N GLY A 21 -6.04 5.90 11.76
CA GLY A 21 -5.23 4.71 12.01
C GLY A 21 -5.43 4.13 13.40
N VAL A 22 -5.17 2.84 13.52
CA VAL A 22 -5.07 2.11 14.79
C VAL A 22 -3.61 1.81 15.10
N ARG A 23 -3.29 1.60 16.38
CA ARG A 23 -1.93 1.23 16.83
C ARG A 23 -1.91 -0.24 17.19
N VAL A 24 -0.73 -0.85 17.18
CA VAL A 24 -0.59 -2.21 17.73
C VAL A 24 -1.02 -2.18 19.21
N PRO A 25 -1.95 -3.06 19.64
CA PRO A 25 -2.39 -3.13 21.03
C PRO A 25 -1.21 -3.26 21.99
N ASN A 26 -1.28 -2.59 23.14
CA ASN A 26 -0.21 -2.55 24.15
C ASN A 26 1.13 -1.98 23.67
N GLN A 27 1.20 -1.37 22.48
CA GLN A 27 2.40 -0.71 21.96
C GLN A 27 2.09 0.76 21.62
N PRO A 28 2.06 1.66 22.62
CA PRO A 28 1.62 3.05 22.44
C PRO A 28 2.54 3.88 21.53
N ARG A 29 3.74 3.39 21.20
CA ARG A 29 4.68 4.06 20.28
C ARG A 29 4.72 3.41 18.88
N SER A 30 3.88 2.41 18.62
CA SER A 30 3.79 1.80 17.29
C SER A 30 3.27 2.82 16.26
N PRO A 31 3.68 2.67 14.99
CA PRO A 31 3.11 3.47 13.91
C PRO A 31 1.61 3.20 13.76
N TYR A 32 0.90 4.15 13.16
CA TYR A 32 -0.50 3.96 12.83
C TYR A 32 -0.65 3.08 11.59
N TYR A 33 -1.49 2.06 11.71
CA TYR A 33 -1.93 1.19 10.63
C TYR A 33 -3.36 1.53 10.24
N VAL A 34 -3.71 1.33 8.97
CA VAL A 34 -5.02 1.73 8.42
C VAL A 34 -5.73 0.55 7.75
N PRO A 35 -5.98 -0.58 8.46
CA PRO A 35 -6.81 -1.64 7.90
C PRO A 35 -8.23 -1.11 7.66
N LEU A 36 -8.93 -1.63 6.66
CA LEU A 36 -10.33 -1.35 6.40
C LEU A 36 -11.19 -2.04 7.44
N ASP A 37 -10.92 -3.31 7.75
CA ASP A 37 -11.57 -4.05 8.82
C ASP A 37 -10.78 -3.97 10.14
N ARG A 38 -11.45 -3.46 11.18
CA ARG A 38 -10.92 -3.28 12.54
C ARG A 38 -11.81 -3.92 13.58
N SER A 39 -12.78 -4.74 13.17
CA SER A 39 -13.74 -5.39 14.07
C SER A 39 -13.06 -6.15 15.22
N ARG A 40 -11.87 -6.71 14.97
CA ARG A 40 -11.07 -7.42 15.98
C ARG A 40 -10.07 -6.56 16.76
N HIS A 41 -9.99 -5.26 16.48
CA HIS A 41 -9.09 -4.34 17.17
C HIS A 41 -9.80 -3.75 18.41
N PRO A 42 -9.15 -3.70 19.59
CA PRO A 42 -9.80 -3.25 20.84
C PRO A 42 -10.24 -1.78 20.82
N ASP A 43 -9.48 -0.92 20.12
CA ASP A 43 -9.79 0.50 19.95
C ASP A 43 -10.20 0.79 18.48
N SER A 44 -11.36 0.33 18.06
CA SER A 44 -11.82 0.39 16.66
C SER A 44 -13.01 1.34 16.47
N MET A 45 -12.72 2.58 16.09
CA MET A 45 -13.76 3.53 15.67
C MET A 45 -13.35 4.25 14.38
N PRO A 46 -14.09 4.06 13.27
CA PRO A 46 -15.13 3.04 13.06
C PRO A 46 -14.53 1.62 13.05
N GLU A 47 -15.38 0.61 13.26
CA GLU A 47 -14.99 -0.81 13.15
C GLU A 47 -14.65 -1.22 11.72
N ARG A 48 -15.27 -0.59 10.71
CA ARG A 48 -15.01 -0.88 9.30
C ARG A 48 -15.06 0.37 8.45
N TYR A 49 -14.19 0.44 7.46
CA TYR A 49 -14.29 1.38 6.36
C TYR A 49 -14.82 0.69 5.12
N ASP A 50 -15.79 1.31 4.46
CA ASP A 50 -16.20 0.91 3.12
C ASP A 50 -15.15 1.44 2.11
N PRO A 51 -14.44 0.57 1.38
CA PRO A 51 -13.49 1.01 0.35
C PRO A 51 -14.15 1.77 -0.81
N GLU A 52 -15.46 1.62 -1.03
CA GLU A 52 -16.21 2.36 -2.05
C GLU A 52 -16.67 3.75 -1.55
N ASP A 53 -16.83 3.92 -0.24
CA ASP A 53 -17.29 5.15 0.40
C ASP A 53 -16.33 5.63 1.50
N LEU A 54 -15.07 5.83 1.12
CA LEU A 54 -14.06 6.38 2.03
C LEU A 54 -14.37 7.85 2.34
N PRO A 55 -14.10 8.34 3.57
CA PRO A 55 -14.36 9.72 3.95
C PRO A 55 -13.35 10.67 3.28
N LEU A 56 -13.59 11.04 2.02
CA LEU A 56 -12.69 11.87 1.22
C LEU A 56 -12.49 13.26 1.83
N ARG A 57 -11.31 13.84 1.62
CA ARG A 57 -10.98 15.22 2.02
C ARG A 57 -11.45 16.16 0.93
N THR A 58 -12.11 17.24 1.33
CA THR A 58 -12.40 18.35 0.42
C THR A 58 -11.28 19.39 0.47
N HIS A 59 -11.23 20.24 -0.56
CA HIS A 59 -10.29 21.35 -0.63
C HIS A 59 -10.46 22.32 0.54
N GLU A 60 -11.68 22.75 0.79
CA GLU A 60 -12.01 23.68 1.87
C GLU A 60 -11.62 23.12 3.24
N GLU A 61 -11.93 21.84 3.48
CA GLU A 61 -11.60 21.15 4.71
C GLU A 61 -10.08 21.05 4.92
N MET A 62 -9.33 20.66 3.89
CA MET A 62 -7.87 20.59 3.98
C MET A 62 -7.24 21.95 4.29
N LEU A 63 -7.73 23.02 3.66
CA LEU A 63 -7.23 24.38 3.94
C LEU A 63 -7.64 24.87 5.33
N ARG A 64 -8.86 24.56 5.79
CA ARG A 64 -9.33 24.90 7.14
C ARG A 64 -8.46 24.23 8.20
N HIS A 65 -8.24 22.92 8.11
CA HIS A 65 -7.34 22.21 9.02
C HIS A 65 -5.91 22.75 8.94
N GLY A 66 -5.45 23.15 7.76
CA GLY A 66 -4.16 23.81 7.59
C GLY A 66 -4.05 25.12 8.37
N ARG A 67 -5.10 25.96 8.34
CA ARG A 67 -5.14 27.22 9.10
C ARG A 67 -5.17 26.98 10.60
N GLU A 68 -6.05 26.08 11.07
CA GLU A 68 -6.15 25.71 12.49
C GLU A 68 -4.80 25.25 13.05
N VAL A 69 -4.04 24.47 12.28
CA VAL A 69 -2.69 24.04 12.67
C VAL A 69 -1.72 25.22 12.76
N GLN A 70 -1.74 26.13 11.78
CA GLN A 70 -0.83 27.29 11.74
C GLN A 70 -1.15 28.38 12.77
N GLU A 71 -2.42 28.50 13.14
CA GLU A 71 -2.92 29.48 14.11
C GLU A 71 -2.89 28.94 15.55
N ALA A 72 -2.45 27.69 15.75
CA ALA A 72 -2.33 27.08 17.06
C ALA A 72 -1.45 27.92 18.01
N SER A 73 -1.95 28.20 19.20
CA SER A 73 -1.28 29.13 20.14
C SER A 73 -0.01 28.55 20.78
N THR A 74 0.22 27.24 20.68
CA THR A 74 1.40 26.57 21.25
C THR A 74 1.90 25.47 20.32
N GLN A 75 3.19 25.14 20.41
CA GLN A 75 3.78 24.03 19.65
C GLN A 75 3.10 22.68 19.95
N ALA A 76 2.70 22.46 21.21
CA ALA A 76 2.02 21.24 21.63
C ALA A 76 0.66 21.10 20.93
N GLU A 77 -0.07 22.21 20.79
CA GLU A 77 -1.35 22.23 20.10
C GLU A 77 -1.19 22.07 18.58
N GLU A 78 -0.21 22.73 17.98
CA GLU A 78 0.15 22.52 16.56
C GLU A 78 0.45 21.04 16.29
N ASP A 79 1.23 20.40 17.16
CA ASP A 79 1.59 18.99 17.02
C ASP A 79 0.38 18.06 17.17
N ARG A 80 -0.51 18.37 18.11
CA ARG A 80 -1.76 17.64 18.34
C ARG A 80 -2.68 17.74 17.13
N LEU A 81 -2.99 18.96 16.68
CA LEU A 81 -3.87 19.21 15.53
C LEU A 81 -3.29 18.61 14.25
N SER A 82 -1.98 18.77 14.03
CA SER A 82 -1.36 18.25 12.82
C SER A 82 -1.31 16.72 12.78
N ARG A 83 -1.22 16.06 13.95
CA ARG A 83 -1.41 14.61 14.08
C ARG A 83 -2.86 14.22 13.81
N LEU A 84 -3.81 14.89 14.46
CA LEU A 84 -5.24 14.61 14.33
C LEU A 84 -5.70 14.69 12.87
N TYR A 85 -5.40 15.80 12.20
CA TYR A 85 -5.84 16.03 10.82
C TYR A 85 -4.95 15.37 9.78
N GLY A 86 -3.72 14.98 10.12
CA GLY A 86 -2.73 14.55 9.13
C GLY A 86 -2.25 15.68 8.20
N VAL A 87 -2.49 16.95 8.58
CA VAL A 87 -2.14 18.16 7.84
C VAL A 87 -1.23 19.02 8.73
N LYS A 88 -0.16 19.57 8.17
CA LYS A 88 0.85 20.39 8.87
C LYS A 88 0.69 21.89 8.65
N GLY A 89 -0.27 22.31 7.82
CA GLY A 89 -0.48 23.72 7.51
C GLY A 89 -1.08 23.93 6.12
N VAL A 90 -1.28 25.20 5.77
CA VAL A 90 -1.77 25.59 4.44
C VAL A 90 -0.67 25.40 3.38
N PRO A 91 -0.92 24.63 2.30
CA PRO A 91 0.00 24.52 1.17
C PRO A 91 0.23 25.89 0.52
N ILE A 92 1.48 26.26 0.23
CA ILE A 92 1.76 27.55 -0.44
C ILE A 92 1.14 27.64 -1.83
N LEU A 93 0.99 26.50 -2.50
CA LEU A 93 0.34 26.42 -3.80
C LEU A 93 -1.19 26.59 -3.73
N SER A 94 -1.78 26.71 -2.53
CA SER A 94 -3.20 27.06 -2.39
C SER A 94 -3.55 28.46 -2.88
N HIS A 95 -2.55 29.34 -3.08
CA HIS A 95 -2.73 30.63 -3.74
C HIS A 95 -3.00 30.51 -5.24
N LEU A 96 -2.76 29.34 -5.85
CA LEU A 96 -3.09 29.08 -7.24
C LEU A 96 -4.53 28.55 -7.32
N HIS A 97 -5.45 29.40 -7.74
CA HIS A 97 -6.88 29.06 -7.86
C HIS A 97 -7.18 27.92 -8.85
N SER A 98 -6.23 27.60 -9.74
CA SER A 98 -6.33 26.47 -10.67
C SER A 98 -6.01 25.11 -10.01
N LEU A 99 -5.58 25.09 -8.74
CA LEU A 99 -5.25 23.86 -8.03
C LEU A 99 -6.31 23.53 -6.97
N THR A 100 -6.70 22.27 -6.93
CA THR A 100 -7.61 21.71 -5.92
C THR A 100 -6.85 20.73 -5.06
N PHE A 101 -6.91 20.90 -3.75
CA PHE A 101 -6.20 20.04 -2.80
C PHE A 101 -7.19 19.03 -2.20
N PRO A 102 -6.85 17.73 -2.07
CA PRO A 102 -5.60 17.09 -2.49
C PRO A 102 -5.54 16.67 -3.97
N LEU A 103 -6.63 16.82 -4.73
CA LEU A 103 -6.84 16.19 -6.05
C LEU A 103 -5.79 16.53 -7.12
N SER A 104 -5.25 17.75 -7.16
CA SER A 104 -4.22 18.16 -8.12
C SER A 104 -2.86 17.50 -7.90
N PHE A 105 -2.70 16.70 -6.84
CA PHE A 105 -1.45 16.01 -6.50
C PHE A 105 -1.73 14.53 -6.29
N PRO A 106 -1.90 13.74 -7.37
CA PRO A 106 -2.20 12.31 -7.31
C PRO A 106 -1.07 11.50 -6.68
N TYR A 107 -1.33 10.22 -6.41
CA TYR A 107 -0.38 9.38 -5.69
C TYR A 107 0.86 9.20 -6.54
N ASP A 108 2.02 9.20 -5.89
CA ASP A 108 3.23 8.77 -6.56
C ASP A 108 3.13 7.26 -6.76
N PHE A 109 2.80 6.85 -7.99
CA PHE A 109 2.57 5.45 -8.35
C PHE A 109 3.82 4.60 -8.11
N MET A 110 5.00 5.16 -8.40
CA MET A 110 6.28 4.48 -8.20
C MET A 110 6.48 4.14 -6.72
N HIS A 111 6.30 5.12 -5.83
CA HIS A 111 6.43 4.86 -4.41
C HIS A 111 5.31 3.98 -3.87
N LEU A 112 4.06 4.24 -4.27
CA LEU A 112 2.90 3.52 -3.75
C LEU A 112 2.95 2.03 -4.12
N ILE A 113 3.16 1.72 -5.40
CA ILE A 113 3.09 0.34 -5.87
C ILE A 113 4.45 -0.35 -5.73
N TRP A 114 5.50 0.18 -6.37
CA TRP A 114 6.77 -0.54 -6.52
C TRP A 114 7.60 -0.55 -5.24
N GLU A 115 7.73 0.60 -4.58
CA GLU A 115 8.56 0.73 -3.37
C GLU A 115 7.83 0.34 -2.08
N ASN A 116 6.49 0.36 -2.07
CA ASN A 116 5.72 0.00 -0.88
C ASN A 116 4.95 -1.31 -1.08
N THR A 117 3.90 -1.34 -1.90
CA THR A 117 3.01 -2.51 -1.99
C THR A 117 3.75 -3.79 -2.38
N ILE A 118 4.51 -3.79 -3.48
CA ILE A 118 5.23 -4.97 -3.96
C ILE A 118 6.33 -5.39 -2.99
N LYS A 119 7.12 -4.44 -2.48
CA LYS A 119 8.13 -4.74 -1.45
C LYS A 119 7.52 -5.37 -0.21
N ASN A 120 6.39 -4.85 0.27
CA ASN A 120 5.67 -5.41 1.42
C ASN A 120 5.17 -6.83 1.13
N LEU A 121 4.59 -7.08 -0.04
CA LEU A 121 4.15 -8.43 -0.43
C LEU A 121 5.33 -9.42 -0.46
N VAL A 122 6.47 -9.04 -1.02
CA VAL A 122 7.67 -9.88 -1.00
C VAL A 122 8.14 -10.13 0.43
N LEU A 123 8.14 -9.12 1.30
CA LEU A 123 8.47 -9.30 2.72
C LEU A 123 7.50 -10.27 3.40
N HIS A 124 6.21 -10.25 3.07
CA HIS A 124 5.24 -11.23 3.57
C HIS A 124 5.58 -12.63 3.08
N TRP A 125 5.78 -12.81 1.77
CA TRP A 125 6.06 -14.13 1.19
C TRP A 125 7.40 -14.72 1.62
N THR A 126 8.32 -13.92 2.17
CA THR A 126 9.61 -14.39 2.68
C THR A 126 9.69 -14.41 4.20
N GLY A 127 8.60 -14.19 4.93
CA GLY A 127 8.57 -14.20 6.41
C GLY A 127 9.37 -13.06 7.06
N GLU A 128 9.66 -11.98 6.32
CA GLU A 128 10.49 -10.85 6.77
C GLU A 128 9.65 -9.61 7.12
N PHE A 129 8.33 -9.69 7.00
CA PHE A 129 7.46 -8.53 7.21
C PHE A 129 7.31 -8.18 8.71
N LYS A 130 8.17 -7.28 9.19
CA LYS A 130 8.04 -6.63 10.52
C LYS A 130 7.94 -7.62 11.70
N GLY A 131 8.51 -8.81 11.57
CA GLY A 131 8.43 -9.87 12.59
C GLY A 131 7.04 -10.49 12.75
N LEU A 132 6.14 -10.28 11.79
CA LEU A 132 4.86 -10.97 11.69
C LEU A 132 5.06 -12.21 10.82
N GLY A 133 4.66 -13.38 11.33
CA GLY A 133 4.63 -14.62 10.54
C GLY A 133 3.34 -14.76 9.74
N GLU A 134 3.15 -15.93 9.12
CA GLU A 134 1.95 -16.25 8.33
C GLU A 134 0.64 -16.45 9.12
N GLY A 135 0.68 -16.45 10.46
CA GLY A 135 -0.54 -16.68 11.25
C GLY A 135 -1.05 -18.10 11.05
N GLU A 136 -2.36 -18.27 10.81
CA GLU A 136 -2.94 -19.57 10.40
C GLU A 136 -2.94 -19.76 8.88
N GLU A 137 -2.34 -18.82 8.15
CA GLU A 137 -2.30 -18.84 6.70
C GLU A 137 -0.98 -19.42 6.19
N GLU A 138 -0.92 -19.69 4.88
CA GLU A 138 0.21 -20.40 4.25
C GLU A 138 0.73 -19.67 3.01
N TYR A 139 1.03 -18.39 3.16
CA TYR A 139 1.52 -17.54 2.07
C TYR A 139 3.05 -17.47 1.97
N GLU A 140 3.80 -18.02 2.94
CA GLU A 140 5.26 -18.00 2.88
C GLU A 140 5.80 -19.02 1.85
N LEU A 141 6.77 -18.55 1.07
CA LEU A 141 7.58 -19.38 0.18
C LEU A 141 8.71 -20.00 1.00
N SER A 142 9.04 -21.27 0.72
CA SER A 142 10.21 -21.85 1.36
C SER A 142 11.50 -21.10 0.94
N PRO A 143 12.52 -21.04 1.81
CA PRO A 143 13.77 -20.34 1.50
C PRO A 143 14.43 -20.82 0.19
N ASP A 144 14.38 -22.13 -0.08
CA ASP A 144 14.93 -22.72 -1.31
C ASP A 144 14.15 -22.28 -2.56
N VAL A 145 12.82 -22.18 -2.46
CA VAL A 145 11.97 -21.68 -3.55
C VAL A 145 12.27 -20.21 -3.82
N TRP A 146 12.34 -19.37 -2.79
CA TRP A 146 12.66 -17.95 -2.96
C TRP A 146 14.07 -17.73 -3.54
N LYS A 147 15.05 -18.49 -3.06
CA LYS A 147 16.41 -18.50 -3.61
C LYS A 147 16.43 -18.87 -5.09
N ALA A 148 15.68 -19.89 -5.50
CA ALA A 148 15.57 -20.28 -6.90
C ALA A 148 14.91 -19.18 -7.75
N ILE A 149 13.86 -18.52 -7.23
CA ILE A 149 13.20 -17.37 -7.89
C ILE A 149 14.18 -16.22 -8.08
N GLY A 150 14.97 -15.90 -7.05
CA GLY A 150 15.97 -14.83 -7.10
C GLY A 150 17.07 -15.09 -8.14
N GLN A 151 17.56 -16.33 -8.21
CA GLN A 151 18.52 -16.76 -9.23
C GLN A 151 17.94 -16.69 -10.65
N ALA A 152 16.72 -17.17 -10.84
CA ALA A 152 16.03 -17.13 -12.12
C ALA A 152 15.72 -15.68 -12.57
N THR A 153 15.39 -14.79 -11.63
CA THR A 153 15.20 -13.36 -11.88
C THR A 153 16.45 -12.72 -12.48
N ALA A 154 17.61 -12.90 -11.83
CA ALA A 154 18.86 -12.35 -12.34
C ALA A 154 19.28 -12.98 -13.69
N ALA A 155 18.98 -14.27 -13.90
CA ALA A 155 19.24 -14.93 -15.17
C ALA A 155 18.36 -14.39 -16.31
N ALA A 156 17.11 -14.03 -16.04
CA ALA A 156 16.18 -13.45 -17.03
C ALA A 156 16.69 -12.12 -17.60
N GLY A 157 17.49 -11.36 -16.84
CA GLY A 157 18.13 -10.13 -17.32
C GLY A 157 19.03 -10.32 -18.54
N LYS A 158 19.46 -11.56 -18.86
CA LYS A 158 20.24 -11.86 -20.08
C LYS A 158 19.39 -11.97 -21.34
N THR A 159 18.08 -12.17 -21.20
CA THR A 159 17.16 -12.44 -22.32
C THR A 159 16.10 -11.37 -22.46
N ILE A 160 15.80 -10.59 -21.42
CA ILE A 160 14.88 -9.46 -21.48
C ILE A 160 15.50 -8.36 -22.35
N PRO A 161 14.79 -7.87 -23.39
CA PRO A 161 15.30 -6.77 -24.20
C PRO A 161 15.49 -5.51 -23.35
N ALA A 162 16.58 -4.78 -23.60
CA ALA A 162 16.89 -3.53 -22.89
C ALA A 162 15.79 -2.45 -23.02
N ALA A 163 14.90 -2.56 -24.01
CA ALA A 163 13.72 -1.70 -24.15
C ALA A 163 12.74 -1.79 -22.97
N PHE A 164 12.76 -2.90 -22.21
CA PHE A 164 11.92 -3.09 -21.02
C PHE A 164 12.59 -2.60 -19.73
N GLY A 165 13.84 -2.15 -19.78
CA GLY A 165 14.59 -1.65 -18.62
C GLY A 165 15.92 -2.36 -18.41
N SER A 166 16.54 -2.05 -17.28
CA SER A 166 17.82 -2.67 -16.89
C SER A 166 17.61 -4.12 -16.45
N ALA A 167 18.63 -4.96 -16.61
CA ALA A 167 18.62 -6.32 -16.09
C ALA A 167 18.34 -6.29 -14.58
N PRO A 168 17.29 -6.98 -14.09
CA PRO A 168 16.92 -6.89 -12.68
C PRO A 168 17.96 -7.62 -11.82
N PRO A 169 18.32 -7.08 -10.64
CA PRO A 169 19.17 -7.77 -9.69
C PRO A 169 18.48 -9.00 -9.09
N ASN A 170 19.21 -9.80 -8.32
CA ASN A 170 18.63 -10.92 -7.57
C ASN A 170 17.96 -10.39 -6.29
N PRO A 171 16.61 -10.41 -6.18
CA PRO A 171 15.90 -9.89 -5.01
C PRO A 171 16.08 -10.73 -3.74
N GLU A 172 16.59 -11.96 -3.82
CA GLU A 172 16.93 -12.77 -2.63
C GLU A 172 18.27 -12.34 -2.02
N LYS A 173 19.26 -11.97 -2.84
CA LYS A 173 20.59 -11.58 -2.37
C LYS A 173 20.69 -10.13 -1.91
N ASP A 174 20.06 -9.24 -2.66
CA ASP A 174 20.16 -7.81 -2.40
C ASP A 174 18.86 -7.09 -2.79
N LYS A 175 17.93 -7.03 -1.84
CA LYS A 175 16.68 -6.26 -1.96
C LYS A 175 16.92 -4.75 -2.11
N SER A 176 18.07 -4.25 -1.63
CA SER A 176 18.39 -2.81 -1.67
C SER A 176 18.84 -2.36 -3.06
N ALA A 177 19.44 -3.27 -3.83
CA ALA A 177 19.75 -3.04 -5.24
C ALA A 177 18.50 -3.02 -6.14
N CYS A 178 17.37 -3.60 -5.69
CA CYS A 178 16.12 -3.59 -6.43
C CYS A 178 15.45 -2.20 -6.35
N THR A 179 15.64 -1.41 -7.40
CA THR A 179 14.97 -0.12 -7.60
C THR A 179 13.50 -0.29 -7.97
N ALA A 180 12.72 0.79 -7.90
CA ALA A 180 11.34 0.80 -8.38
C ALA A 180 11.18 0.29 -9.82
N ASP A 181 12.11 0.65 -10.72
CA ASP A 181 12.14 0.17 -12.12
C ASP A 181 12.36 -1.35 -12.20
N SER A 182 13.27 -1.87 -11.37
CA SER A 182 13.49 -3.32 -11.27
C SER A 182 12.26 -4.04 -10.73
N TRP A 183 11.58 -3.46 -9.74
CA TRP A 183 10.35 -4.02 -9.19
C TRP A 183 9.18 -3.95 -10.16
N SER A 184 9.06 -2.90 -10.97
CA SER A 184 8.02 -2.84 -12.01
C SER A 184 8.25 -3.90 -13.09
N LEU A 185 9.48 -4.01 -13.61
CA LEU A 185 9.83 -5.05 -14.59
C LEU A 185 9.58 -6.44 -14.01
N TRP A 186 10.01 -6.67 -12.77
CA TRP A 186 9.82 -7.94 -12.11
C TRP A 186 8.34 -8.26 -11.93
N THR A 187 7.56 -7.34 -11.36
CA THR A 187 6.15 -7.55 -11.06
C THR A 187 5.32 -7.82 -12.31
N LEU A 188 5.56 -7.05 -13.38
CA LEU A 188 4.71 -7.12 -14.57
C LEU A 188 5.05 -8.31 -15.47
N TYR A 189 6.30 -8.75 -15.51
CA TYR A 189 6.76 -9.72 -16.52
C TYR A 189 7.41 -10.98 -15.95
N ILE A 190 8.15 -10.88 -14.85
CA ILE A 190 8.95 -12.00 -14.32
C ILE A 190 8.21 -12.75 -13.21
N GLY A 191 7.71 -12.02 -12.21
CA GLY A 191 7.01 -12.50 -11.04
C GLY A 191 5.87 -13.46 -11.39
N PRO A 192 4.94 -13.14 -12.32
CA PRO A 192 3.86 -14.03 -12.70
C PRO A 192 4.35 -15.39 -13.19
N VAL A 193 5.45 -15.41 -13.95
CA VAL A 193 6.03 -16.65 -14.48
C VAL A 193 6.77 -17.42 -13.39
N LEU A 194 7.59 -16.74 -12.58
CA LEU A 194 8.43 -17.41 -11.59
C LEU A 194 7.66 -17.87 -10.35
N LEU A 195 6.59 -17.17 -9.97
CA LEU A 195 5.73 -17.51 -8.83
C LEU A 195 4.67 -18.56 -9.17
N ALA A 196 4.46 -18.87 -10.45
CA ALA A 196 3.50 -19.87 -10.88
C ALA A 196 3.76 -21.22 -10.19
N ARG A 197 2.74 -21.72 -9.46
CA ARG A 197 2.78 -22.98 -8.70
C ARG A 197 3.88 -23.04 -7.62
N ARG A 198 4.26 -21.89 -7.05
CA ARG A 198 5.26 -21.81 -5.97
C ARG A 198 4.69 -21.68 -4.57
N PHE A 199 3.53 -21.04 -4.44
CA PHE A 199 2.80 -20.99 -3.18
C PHE A 199 2.19 -22.36 -2.86
N LYS A 200 2.14 -22.72 -1.57
CA LYS A 200 1.44 -23.92 -1.10
C LYS A 200 -0.05 -23.86 -1.47
N ASN A 201 -0.68 -22.71 -1.22
CA ASN A 201 -2.04 -22.43 -1.64
C ASN A 201 -2.06 -21.52 -2.87
N ARG A 202 -2.75 -21.97 -3.92
CA ARG A 202 -2.87 -21.25 -5.19
C ARG A 202 -3.54 -19.87 -5.03
N LYS A 203 -4.40 -19.67 -4.01
CA LYS A 203 -5.13 -18.40 -3.80
C LYS A 203 -4.19 -17.18 -3.76
N TYR A 204 -2.98 -17.33 -3.20
CA TYR A 204 -1.99 -16.27 -3.11
C TYR A 204 -1.38 -15.89 -4.45
N TYR A 205 -1.12 -16.90 -5.28
CA TYR A 205 -0.67 -16.66 -6.66
C TYR A 205 -1.76 -15.96 -7.47
N ASP A 206 -3.00 -16.46 -7.41
CA ASP A 206 -4.10 -15.90 -8.18
C ASP A 206 -4.39 -14.45 -7.73
N HIS A 207 -4.33 -14.15 -6.43
CA HIS A 207 -4.46 -12.78 -5.88
C HIS A 207 -3.34 -11.84 -6.34
N PHE A 208 -2.10 -12.33 -6.41
CA PHE A 208 -0.99 -11.57 -7.00
C PHE A 208 -1.20 -11.30 -8.50
N VAL A 209 -1.67 -12.29 -9.27
CA VAL A 209 -1.93 -12.10 -10.71
C VAL A 209 -3.06 -11.10 -10.95
N ILE A 210 -4.10 -11.08 -10.12
CA ILE A 210 -5.14 -10.04 -10.17
C ILE A 210 -4.51 -8.64 -9.98
N LEU A 211 -3.60 -8.48 -9.02
CA LEU A 211 -2.86 -7.21 -8.86
C LEU A 211 -2.11 -6.85 -10.14
N VAL A 212 -1.37 -7.79 -10.72
CA VAL A 212 -0.58 -7.56 -11.94
C VAL A 212 -1.46 -7.11 -13.10
N ASN A 213 -2.65 -7.67 -13.26
CA ASN A 213 -3.61 -7.24 -14.29
C ASN A 213 -4.07 -5.80 -14.08
N LEU A 214 -4.46 -5.45 -12.84
CA LEU A 214 -4.85 -4.07 -12.48
C LEU A 214 -3.72 -3.06 -12.69
N LEU A 215 -2.48 -3.47 -12.39
CA LEU A 215 -1.31 -2.62 -12.59
C LEU A 215 -0.99 -2.42 -14.08
N ASN A 216 -1.15 -3.45 -14.92
CA ASN A 216 -1.02 -3.28 -16.37
C ASN A 216 -2.09 -2.32 -16.92
N LEU A 217 -3.32 -2.41 -16.42
CA LEU A 217 -4.42 -1.50 -16.80
C LEU A 217 -4.08 -0.04 -16.44
N CYS A 218 -3.55 0.21 -15.24
CA CYS A 218 -3.09 1.54 -14.81
C CYS A 218 -1.92 2.11 -15.61
N LEU A 219 -1.17 1.28 -16.34
CA LEU A 219 0.02 1.68 -17.10
C LEU A 219 -0.25 1.85 -18.59
N GLN A 220 -1.50 1.69 -19.02
CA GLN A 220 -1.88 1.97 -20.40
C GLN A 220 -1.66 3.45 -20.75
N PHE A 221 -1.32 3.70 -22.02
CA PHE A 221 -1.14 5.06 -22.52
C PHE A 221 -2.47 5.84 -22.60
N GLU A 222 -3.56 5.11 -22.85
CA GLU A 222 -4.92 5.62 -22.90
C GLU A 222 -5.81 4.70 -22.04
N MET A 223 -6.76 5.30 -21.33
CA MET A 223 -7.75 4.59 -20.52
C MET A 223 -9.15 5.03 -20.95
N SER A 224 -10.02 4.07 -21.16
CA SER A 224 -11.45 4.30 -21.38
C SER A 224 -12.20 4.45 -20.05
N ASP A 225 -13.44 4.93 -20.11
CA ASP A 225 -14.32 4.98 -18.94
C ASP A 225 -14.54 3.58 -18.34
N LEU A 226 -14.57 2.54 -19.18
CA LEU A 226 -14.67 1.15 -18.71
C LEU A 226 -13.42 0.70 -17.97
N ASP A 227 -12.24 1.07 -18.47
CA ASP A 227 -10.97 0.76 -17.79
C ASP A 227 -10.90 1.46 -16.43
N ILE A 228 -11.40 2.69 -16.32
CA ILE A 228 -11.46 3.43 -15.06
C ILE A 228 -12.37 2.72 -14.04
N GLU A 229 -13.54 2.24 -14.47
CA GLU A 229 -14.45 1.48 -13.60
C GLU A 229 -13.86 0.11 -13.22
N GLU A 230 -13.15 -0.55 -14.13
CA GLU A 230 -12.44 -1.80 -13.84
C GLU A 230 -11.31 -1.58 -12.82
N VAL A 231 -10.52 -0.51 -12.96
CA VAL A 231 -9.51 -0.13 -11.97
C VAL A 231 -10.15 0.13 -10.61
N ARG A 232 -11.27 0.87 -10.57
CA ARG A 232 -11.99 1.21 -9.33
C ARG A 232 -12.48 -0.05 -8.62
N ALA A 233 -13.30 -0.85 -9.29
CA ALA A 233 -13.88 -2.07 -8.72
C ALA A 233 -12.79 -3.12 -8.41
N GLY A 234 -11.77 -3.20 -9.28
CA GLY A 234 -10.67 -4.14 -9.15
C GLY A 234 -9.81 -3.90 -7.91
N PHE A 235 -9.40 -2.66 -7.64
CA PHE A 235 -8.61 -2.37 -6.42
C PHE A 235 -9.43 -2.52 -5.14
N VAL A 236 -10.74 -2.19 -5.18
CA VAL A 236 -11.67 -2.46 -4.08
C VAL A 236 -11.71 -3.96 -3.77
N GLY A 237 -11.98 -4.79 -4.79
CA GLY A 237 -12.02 -6.24 -4.62
C GLY A 237 -10.68 -6.83 -4.18
N TRP A 238 -9.57 -6.29 -4.71
CA TRP A 238 -8.23 -6.76 -4.38
C TRP A 238 -7.89 -6.50 -2.90
N VAL A 239 -8.15 -5.30 -2.37
CA VAL A 239 -7.84 -4.96 -0.96
C VAL A 239 -8.75 -5.71 0.01
N GLN A 240 -10.03 -5.88 -0.32
CA GLN A 240 -10.94 -6.69 0.49
C GLN A 240 -10.51 -8.16 0.54
N THR A 241 -10.06 -8.71 -0.58
CA THR A 241 -9.53 -10.08 -0.63
C THR A 241 -8.21 -10.19 0.14
N TYR A 242 -7.34 -9.19 0.05
CA TYR A 242 -6.10 -9.13 0.83
C TYR A 242 -6.39 -9.18 2.33
N GLU A 243 -7.33 -8.38 2.83
CA GLU A 243 -7.67 -8.38 4.25
C GLU A 243 -8.34 -9.67 4.70
N LYS A 244 -9.22 -10.28 3.89
CA LYS A 244 -9.80 -11.60 4.19
C LYS A 244 -8.74 -12.69 4.29
N CYS A 245 -7.79 -12.73 3.36
CA CYS A 245 -6.66 -13.66 3.41
C CYS A 245 -5.75 -13.45 4.64
N VAL A 246 -5.90 -12.35 5.40
CA VAL A 246 -5.16 -12.10 6.65
C VAL A 246 -6.06 -12.33 7.87
N LEU A 247 -7.38 -12.18 7.75
CA LEU A 247 -8.35 -12.27 8.84
C LEU A 247 -9.00 -13.65 8.96
N ASP A 248 -9.25 -14.37 7.87
CA ASP A 248 -9.98 -15.63 7.88
C ASP A 248 -9.16 -16.79 8.49
N GLY A 249 -7.84 -16.64 8.60
CA GLY A 249 -6.95 -17.53 9.37
C GLY A 249 -6.90 -17.22 10.86
N LEU A 250 -8.06 -17.00 11.50
CA LEU A 250 -8.21 -16.95 12.97
C LEU A 250 -9.55 -17.53 13.46
N ASP A 251 -10.40 -18.05 12.56
CA ASP A 251 -11.78 -18.46 12.84
C ASP A 251 -11.98 -19.99 12.95
N ASP A 252 -10.92 -20.80 12.91
CA ASP A 252 -11.03 -22.25 13.16
C ASP A 252 -10.60 -22.62 14.59
N ASN A 253 -11.40 -22.21 15.56
CA ASN A 253 -11.58 -23.00 16.78
C ASN A 253 -13.05 -23.01 17.21
N PRO A 254 -13.87 -23.94 16.69
CA PRO A 254 -15.08 -24.31 17.38
C PRO A 254 -14.71 -25.30 18.49
N ASP A 255 -14.72 -24.82 19.73
CA ASP A 255 -15.09 -25.66 20.86
C ASP A 255 -16.43 -26.35 20.51
N PHE A 256 -16.37 -27.64 20.14
CA PHE A 256 -17.26 -28.74 20.53
C PHE A 256 -16.81 -30.06 19.88
#